data_AF-A0A9Q1R1H8-F1
#
_entry.id   AF-A0A9Q1R1H8-F1
#
_cell.length_a   1.000
_cell.length_b   1.000
_cell.length_c   1.000
_cell.angle_alpha   90.00
_cell.angle_beta   90.00
_cell.angle_gamma   90.00
#
_symmetry.space_group_name_H-M   'P 1'
#
loop_
_entity.id
_entity.type
_entity.pdbx_description
1 polymer ?
#
loop_
_entity_poly.entity_id
_entity_poly.type
_entity_poly.pdbx_seq_one_letter_code
_entity_poly.pdbx_strand_id
1 'polypeptide(L)'
;MSIAKGRKIVIFLDYDRTLSDIVSNREEAFMTEKMRMVLREVANCFPTTIINFVQLKNVYYAGSHGLDVEAPLDSTNFDEMDNKVVLYQPAKEFLPEKRKVLNLLSERSKGIKGANIEDNKFCISVHFRHVHTKNLGKLENVIAVVLEEYQNFRVSTGKKVFEIRPDIMWNKGHALEYFLENLGFGNSDDVLPIYIGDDRTDEDAFKV
;
A
#
# COMPACT_ATOMS: atom_id res chain seq x y z
N MET A 1 14.47 -12.89 30.24
CA MET A 1 15.35 -11.99 29.46
C MET A 1 14.48 -11.22 28.49
N SER A 2 14.74 -9.92 28.27
CA SER A 2 14.00 -9.13 27.27
C SER A 2 14.28 -9.72 25.87
N ILE A 3 13.24 -10.04 25.11
CA ILE A 3 13.31 -10.57 23.74
C ILE A 3 14.10 -9.62 22.83
N ALA A 4 14.13 -8.33 23.15
CA ALA A 4 14.86 -7.31 22.39
C ALA A 4 16.34 -7.17 22.75
N LYS A 5 16.83 -7.80 23.83
CA LYS A 5 18.20 -7.57 24.32
C LYS A 5 19.22 -8.15 23.31
N GLY A 6 20.03 -7.26 22.73
CA GLY A 6 21.08 -7.63 21.77
C GLY A 6 20.60 -7.72 20.32
N ARG A 7 19.31 -7.48 20.05
CA ARG A 7 18.76 -7.49 18.69
C ARG A 7 18.59 -6.07 18.15
N LYS A 8 18.85 -5.89 16.85
CA LYS A 8 18.47 -4.71 16.07
C LYS A 8 16.97 -4.70 15.89
N ILE A 9 16.31 -3.61 16.26
CA ILE A 9 14.86 -3.45 16.11
C ILE A 9 14.59 -2.78 14.76
N VAL A 10 13.60 -3.31 14.03
CA VAL A 10 13.08 -2.72 12.79
C VAL A 10 11.57 -2.58 12.92
N ILE A 11 11.04 -1.44 12.51
CA ILE A 11 9.64 -1.09 12.75
C ILE A 11 8.89 -1.01 11.41
N PHE A 12 7.75 -1.67 11.37
CA PHE A 12 6.82 -1.67 10.25
C PHE A 12 5.45 -1.20 10.75
N LEU A 13 4.86 -0.25 10.02
CA LEU A 13 3.63 0.42 10.46
C LEU A 13 2.62 0.40 9.32
N ASP A 14 1.39 0.01 9.59
CA ASP A 14 0.27 0.38 8.74
C ASP A 14 -0.03 1.88 8.89
N TYR A 15 -0.79 2.45 7.96
CA TYR A 15 -1.14 3.87 8.01
C TYR A 15 -2.57 4.10 8.49
N ASP A 16 -3.56 3.56 7.78
CA ASP A 16 -4.96 3.84 8.07
C ASP A 16 -5.32 3.29 9.44
N ARG A 17 -5.93 4.10 10.31
CA ARG A 17 -6.33 3.73 11.69
C ARG A 17 -5.21 3.26 12.61
N THR A 18 -3.97 3.28 12.12
CA THR A 18 -2.75 2.98 12.88
C THR A 18 -1.96 4.27 13.13
N LEU A 19 -1.59 4.98 12.07
CA LEU A 19 -0.92 6.29 12.14
C LEU A 19 -1.89 7.46 11.91
N SER A 20 -3.02 7.22 11.26
CA SER A 20 -4.11 8.18 11.13
C SER A 20 -5.28 7.84 12.05
N ASP A 21 -6.06 8.85 12.41
CA ASP A 21 -7.24 8.63 13.25
C ASP A 21 -8.33 7.83 12.53
N ILE A 22 -9.18 7.15 13.30
CA ILE A 22 -10.36 6.46 12.77
C ILE A 22 -11.38 7.50 12.30
N VAL A 23 -11.43 7.72 10.98
CA VAL A 23 -12.37 8.65 10.35
C VAL A 23 -13.46 7.90 9.55
N SER A 24 -14.59 8.55 9.36
CA SER A 24 -15.71 8.00 8.59
C SER A 24 -15.41 7.92 7.09
N ASN A 25 -14.56 8.84 6.60
CA ASN A 25 -14.07 8.98 5.24
C ASN A 25 -12.54 8.77 5.15
N ARG A 26 -12.08 7.76 4.41
CA ARG A 26 -10.65 7.40 4.29
C ARG A 26 -9.79 8.53 3.70
N GLU A 27 -10.36 9.36 2.82
CA GLU A 27 -9.67 10.54 2.25
C GLU A 27 -9.36 11.63 3.27
N GLU A 28 -9.98 11.58 4.45
CA GLU A 28 -9.75 12.52 5.55
C GLU A 28 -8.81 11.94 6.62
N ALA A 29 -8.28 10.73 6.39
CA ALA A 29 -7.43 10.01 7.34
C ALA A 29 -6.00 10.56 7.31
N PHE A 30 -5.83 11.78 7.81
CA PHE A 30 -4.52 12.44 7.88
C PHE A 30 -3.85 12.16 9.22
N MET A 31 -2.55 11.84 9.16
CA MET A 31 -1.70 11.84 10.34
C MET A 31 -1.67 13.23 10.97
N THR A 32 -1.86 13.32 12.29
CA THR A 32 -1.75 14.57 13.04
C THR A 32 -0.29 15.04 13.10
N GLU A 33 -0.06 16.35 13.29
CA GLU A 33 1.31 16.87 13.47
C GLU A 33 2.03 16.23 14.67
N LYS A 34 1.28 15.96 15.75
CA LYS A 34 1.82 15.24 16.92
C LYS A 34 2.29 13.84 16.53
N MET A 35 1.50 13.09 15.77
CA MET A 35 1.89 11.75 15.32
C MET A 35 3.07 11.79 14.35
N ARG A 36 3.14 12.79 13.44
CA ARG A 36 4.33 13.00 12.59
C ARG A 36 5.59 13.22 13.41
N MET A 37 5.51 13.98 14.51
CA MET A 37 6.66 14.19 15.40
C MET A 37 7.10 12.87 16.06
N VAL A 38 6.15 12.10 16.60
CA VAL A 38 6.45 10.78 17.20
C VAL A 38 7.07 9.83 16.18
N LEU A 39 6.51 9.75 14.98
CA LEU A 39 7.05 8.92 13.91
C LEU A 39 8.49 9.32 13.54
N ARG A 40 8.80 10.62 13.50
CA ARG A 40 10.18 11.10 13.26
C ARG A 40 11.12 10.68 14.39
N GLU A 41 10.70 10.78 15.64
CA GLU A 41 11.51 10.35 16.78
C GLU A 41 11.79 8.84 16.72
N VAL A 42 10.77 8.04 16.39
CA VAL A 42 10.92 6.58 16.20
C VAL A 42 11.86 6.27 15.05
N ALA A 43 11.70 6.93 13.90
CA ALA A 43 12.53 6.71 12.71
C ALA A 43 14.00 7.14 12.91
N ASN A 44 14.27 8.09 13.81
CA ASN A 44 15.63 8.47 14.20
C ASN A 44 16.32 7.42 15.10
N CYS A 45 15.54 6.56 15.75
CA CYS A 45 16.06 5.50 16.62
C CYS A 45 16.13 4.14 15.94
N PHE A 46 15.19 3.86 15.03
CA PHE A 46 15.03 2.54 14.40
C PHE A 46 14.71 2.68 12.91
N PRO A 47 15.26 1.81 12.05
CA PRO A 47 14.77 1.67 10.68
C PRO A 47 13.25 1.45 10.69
N THR A 48 12.51 2.35 10.05
CA THR A 48 11.05 2.41 10.12
C THR A 48 10.44 2.51 8.72
N THR A 49 9.48 1.64 8.41
CA THR A 49 8.80 1.57 7.12
C THR A 49 7.29 1.65 7.30
N ILE A 50 6.61 2.45 6.48
CA ILE A 50 5.15 2.48 6.41
C ILE A 50 4.68 1.61 5.24
N ILE A 51 3.86 0.60 5.53
CA ILE A 51 3.26 -0.32 4.54
C ILE A 51 1.78 0.02 4.39
N ASN A 52 1.40 0.71 3.31
CA ASN A 52 0.04 1.22 3.11
C ASN A 52 -0.54 0.89 1.71
N PHE A 53 -1.85 1.03 1.61
CA PHE A 53 -2.63 0.87 0.38
C PHE A 53 -2.79 2.16 -0.44
N VAL A 54 -2.48 3.34 0.10
CA VAL A 54 -2.75 4.65 -0.54
C VAL A 54 -1.55 5.59 -0.51
N GLN A 55 -1.27 6.23 -1.66
CA GLN A 55 -0.09 7.07 -1.91
C GLN A 55 0.00 8.29 -0.99
N LEU A 56 1.08 8.35 -0.20
CA LEU A 56 1.52 9.56 0.50
C LEU A 56 2.94 9.91 0.04
N LYS A 57 3.19 11.21 -0.19
CA LYS A 57 4.53 11.70 -0.55
C LYS A 57 5.38 11.86 0.73
N ASN A 58 6.67 11.50 0.67
CA ASN A 58 7.77 11.92 1.58
C ASN A 58 8.17 11.01 2.78
N VAL A 59 8.04 9.67 2.72
CA VAL A 59 8.56 8.71 3.73
C VAL A 59 9.04 7.40 3.08
N TYR A 60 9.76 6.50 3.78
CA TYR A 60 9.94 5.10 3.36
C TYR A 60 8.55 4.50 3.16
N TYR A 61 8.19 4.23 1.90
CA TYR A 61 6.80 4.06 1.52
C TYR A 61 6.66 2.80 0.67
N ALA A 62 5.80 1.89 1.13
CA ALA A 62 5.32 0.75 0.34
C ALA A 62 3.86 0.99 -0.01
N GLY A 63 3.61 1.54 -1.19
CA GLY A 63 2.29 1.91 -1.68
C GLY A 63 1.63 0.93 -2.62
N SER A 64 0.37 1.19 -2.96
CA SER A 64 -0.41 0.31 -3.85
C SER A 64 -0.39 -1.15 -3.39
N HIS A 65 -0.69 -1.42 -2.11
CA HIS A 65 -0.55 -2.75 -1.50
C HIS A 65 0.91 -3.25 -1.38
N GLY A 66 1.85 -2.33 -1.17
CA GLY A 66 3.28 -2.66 -1.17
C GLY A 66 3.86 -3.03 -2.53
N LEU A 67 3.13 -2.74 -3.62
CA LEU A 67 3.61 -2.89 -5.00
C LEU A 67 4.52 -1.73 -5.44
N ASP A 68 4.59 -0.67 -4.65
CA ASP A 68 5.47 0.48 -4.87
C ASP A 68 6.33 0.74 -3.65
N VAL A 69 7.50 0.12 -3.57
CA VAL A 69 8.45 0.36 -2.49
C VAL A 69 9.48 1.40 -2.92
N GLU A 70 9.54 2.52 -2.19
CA GLU A 70 10.54 3.57 -2.36
C GLU A 70 11.19 3.93 -1.01
N ALA A 71 12.52 4.01 -0.99
CA ALA A 71 13.32 4.46 0.14
C ALA A 71 13.90 5.86 -0.14
N PRO A 72 13.87 6.82 0.81
CA PRO A 72 14.51 8.12 0.64
C PRO A 72 16.04 8.00 0.51
N LEU A 73 16.61 8.92 -0.27
CA LEU A 73 18.02 9.02 -0.62
C LEU A 73 18.95 9.46 0.52
N ASP A 74 18.42 9.99 1.62
CA ASP A 74 19.20 10.57 2.72
C ASP A 74 18.90 9.87 4.05
N SER A 75 19.55 8.72 4.29
CA SER A 75 19.78 8.23 5.65
C SER A 75 21.21 8.55 6.04
N THR A 76 21.43 9.75 6.57
CA THR A 76 22.77 10.24 6.93
C THR A 76 23.41 9.55 8.15
N ASN A 77 22.90 8.42 8.65
CA ASN A 77 23.50 7.72 9.80
C ASN A 77 23.26 6.20 9.82
N PHE A 78 23.50 5.50 8.71
CA PHE A 78 23.80 4.07 8.77
C PHE A 78 25.17 3.87 8.14
N ASP A 79 26.18 3.67 8.99
CA ASP A 79 27.55 3.41 8.57
C ASP A 79 27.57 2.29 7.50
N GLU A 80 28.06 2.67 6.32
CA GLU A 80 28.59 1.81 5.26
C GLU A 80 27.76 0.58 4.86
N MET A 81 26.49 0.76 4.46
CA MET A 81 25.85 -0.19 3.56
C MET A 81 25.18 0.57 2.41
N ASP A 82 25.88 0.61 1.26
CA ASP A 82 25.41 1.01 -0.07
C ASP A 82 24.07 1.77 -0.11
N ASN A 83 24.13 3.10 -0.28
CA ASN A 83 23.00 3.98 -0.64
C ASN A 83 22.38 3.60 -2.00
N LYS A 84 21.82 2.39 -2.12
CA LYS A 84 21.00 1.95 -3.24
C LYS A 84 19.56 2.21 -2.87
N VAL A 85 18.90 3.07 -3.67
CA VAL A 85 17.45 3.17 -3.68
C VAL A 85 16.89 1.77 -3.92
N VAL A 86 16.31 1.14 -2.90
CA VAL A 86 15.62 -0.14 -3.05
C VAL A 86 14.25 0.16 -3.67
N LEU A 87 14.21 0.28 -5.00
CA LEU A 87 12.97 0.41 -5.75
C LEU A 87 12.44 -0.99 -6.06
N TYR A 88 11.38 -1.42 -5.38
CA TYR A 88 10.72 -2.69 -5.68
C TYR A 88 9.31 -2.45 -6.21
N GLN A 89 9.11 -2.86 -7.45
CA GLN A 89 7.87 -2.65 -8.19
C GLN A 89 7.46 -3.94 -8.89
N PRO A 90 6.96 -4.96 -8.16
CA PRO A 90 6.63 -6.26 -8.73
C PRO A 90 5.49 -6.15 -9.76
N ALA A 91 4.70 -5.08 -9.70
CA ALA A 91 3.63 -4.79 -10.64
C ALA A 91 4.05 -3.90 -11.82
N LYS A 92 5.34 -3.58 -12.00
CA LYS A 92 5.81 -2.63 -13.03
C LYS A 92 5.46 -3.06 -14.44
N GLU A 93 5.55 -4.34 -14.74
CA GLU A 93 5.22 -4.90 -16.05
C GLU A 93 3.74 -4.74 -16.43
N PHE A 94 2.85 -4.56 -15.44
CA PHE A 94 1.41 -4.41 -15.65
C PHE A 94 1.00 -2.95 -15.94
N LEU A 95 1.90 -1.96 -15.79
CA LEU A 95 1.59 -0.54 -16.02
C LEU A 95 1.02 -0.24 -17.41
N PRO A 96 1.54 -0.82 -18.53
CA PRO A 96 0.97 -0.60 -19.85
C PRO A 96 -0.46 -1.13 -19.98
N GLU A 97 -0.74 -2.32 -19.45
CA GLU A 97 -2.09 -2.91 -19.47
C GLU A 97 -3.05 -2.15 -18.55
N LYS A 98 -2.60 -1.79 -17.35
CA LYS A 98 -3.36 -0.96 -16.41
C LYS A 98 -3.80 0.35 -17.06
N ARG A 99 -2.93 0.99 -17.85
CA ARG A 99 -3.29 2.23 -18.57
C ARG A 99 -4.44 1.99 -19.56
N LYS A 100 -4.46 0.84 -20.25
CA LYS A 100 -5.57 0.46 -21.13
C LYS A 100 -6.86 0.22 -20.35
N VAL A 101 -6.79 -0.52 -19.24
CA VAL A 101 -7.93 -0.75 -18.33
C VAL A 101 -8.49 0.57 -17.81
N LEU A 102 -7.62 1.47 -17.33
CA LEU A 102 -8.00 2.80 -16.84
C LEU A 102 -8.75 3.60 -17.91
N ASN A 103 -8.23 3.63 -19.14
CA ASN A 103 -8.85 4.36 -20.25
C ASN A 103 -10.22 3.76 -20.59
N LEU A 104 -10.32 2.43 -20.70
CA LEU A 104 -11.60 1.75 -21.00
C LEU A 104 -12.65 1.97 -19.91
N LEU A 105 -12.27 1.86 -18.64
CA LEU A 105 -13.17 2.14 -17.52
C LEU A 105 -13.60 3.61 -17.54
N SER A 106 -12.66 4.52 -17.77
CA SER A 106 -12.96 5.95 -17.86
C SER A 106 -13.94 6.27 -18.99
N GLU A 107 -13.76 5.67 -20.16
CA GLU A 107 -14.69 5.88 -21.28
C GLU A 107 -16.06 5.24 -21.06
N ARG A 108 -16.10 3.96 -20.67
CA ARG A 108 -17.35 3.19 -20.52
C ARG A 108 -18.17 3.66 -19.31
N SER A 109 -17.57 4.32 -18.33
CA SER A 109 -18.27 4.85 -17.14
C SER A 109 -18.74 6.30 -17.26
N LYS A 110 -18.41 7.05 -18.33
CA LYS A 110 -18.81 8.48 -18.52
C LYS A 110 -20.31 8.73 -18.32
N GLY A 111 -21.16 7.77 -18.68
CA GLY A 111 -22.63 7.88 -18.54
C GLY A 111 -23.16 7.61 -17.12
N ILE A 112 -22.31 7.19 -16.18
CA ILE A 112 -22.69 6.77 -14.83
C ILE A 112 -22.44 7.93 -13.86
N LYS A 113 -23.44 8.78 -13.69
CA LYS A 113 -23.37 9.93 -12.76
C LYS A 113 -23.00 9.47 -11.35
N GLY A 114 -21.95 10.08 -10.79
CA GLY A 114 -21.45 9.83 -9.44
C GLY A 114 -20.34 8.78 -9.33
N ALA A 115 -19.99 8.10 -10.42
CA ALA A 115 -18.80 7.26 -10.47
C ALA A 115 -17.56 8.14 -10.61
N ASN A 116 -16.52 7.83 -9.84
CA ASN A 116 -15.21 8.48 -9.94
C ASN A 116 -14.13 7.42 -10.08
N ILE A 117 -13.21 7.61 -11.03
CA ILE A 117 -12.10 6.69 -11.28
C ILE A 117 -10.80 7.39 -10.92
N GLU A 118 -10.02 6.75 -10.07
CA GLU A 118 -8.76 7.25 -9.56
C GLU A 118 -7.60 6.37 -10.06
N ASP A 119 -6.57 7.03 -10.61
CA ASP A 119 -5.35 6.40 -11.12
C ASP A 119 -4.30 6.33 -10.01
N ASN A 120 -4.28 5.22 -9.26
CA ASN A 120 -3.25 4.91 -8.27
C ASN A 120 -2.06 4.22 -8.94
N LYS A 121 -0.81 4.42 -8.50
CA LYS A 121 0.38 3.98 -9.28
C LYS A 121 0.29 2.56 -9.87
N PHE A 122 -0.08 1.55 -9.08
CA PHE A 122 -0.31 0.17 -9.57
C PHE A 122 -1.76 -0.29 -9.56
N CYS A 123 -2.71 0.55 -9.14
CA CYS A 123 -4.11 0.17 -8.94
C CYS A 123 -5.07 1.16 -9.60
N ILE A 124 -6.32 0.77 -9.79
CA ILE A 124 -7.39 1.66 -10.23
C ILE A 124 -8.50 1.58 -9.20
N SER A 125 -8.89 2.72 -8.64
CA SER A 125 -9.99 2.77 -7.68
C SER A 125 -11.22 3.35 -8.36
N VAL A 126 -12.32 2.61 -8.34
CA VAL A 126 -13.62 3.03 -8.89
C VAL A 126 -14.56 3.30 -7.73
N HIS A 127 -14.67 4.57 -7.36
CA HIS A 127 -15.52 5.04 -6.26
C HIS A 127 -16.97 5.13 -6.72
N PHE A 128 -17.87 4.55 -5.92
CA PHE A 128 -19.31 4.52 -6.21
C PHE A 128 -20.17 5.10 -5.08
N ARG A 129 -19.56 5.82 -4.15
CA ARG A 129 -20.28 6.46 -3.02
C ARG A 129 -21.43 7.36 -3.47
N HIS A 130 -21.24 8.09 -4.57
CA HIS A 130 -22.22 9.03 -5.10
C HIS A 130 -23.03 8.44 -6.28
N VAL A 131 -22.82 7.17 -6.63
CA VAL A 131 -23.58 6.48 -7.68
C VAL A 131 -24.97 6.13 -7.14
N HIS A 132 -26.00 6.50 -7.89
CA HIS A 132 -27.37 6.10 -7.55
C HIS A 132 -27.50 4.57 -7.63
N THR A 133 -28.13 3.95 -6.64
CA THR A 133 -28.33 2.49 -6.53
C THR A 133 -28.76 1.78 -7.82
N LYS A 134 -29.72 2.35 -8.56
CA LYS A 134 -30.19 1.85 -9.87
C LYS A 134 -29.11 1.75 -10.96
N ASN A 135 -28.01 2.48 -10.81
CA ASN A 135 -26.88 2.50 -11.74
C ASN A 135 -25.68 1.69 -11.23
N LEU A 136 -25.72 1.15 -10.00
CA LEU A 136 -24.60 0.38 -9.45
C LEU A 136 -24.35 -0.89 -10.27
N GLY A 137 -25.41 -1.64 -10.61
CA GLY A 137 -25.27 -2.83 -11.47
C GLY A 137 -24.74 -2.51 -12.87
N LYS A 138 -24.98 -1.30 -13.39
CA LYS A 138 -24.36 -0.86 -14.65
C LYS A 138 -22.86 -0.65 -14.51
N LEU A 139 -22.43 -0.09 -13.38
CA LEU A 139 -21.01 0.12 -13.09
C LEU A 139 -20.28 -1.21 -12.88
N GLU A 140 -20.88 -2.12 -12.12
CA GLU A 140 -20.38 -3.49 -11.92
C GLU A 140 -20.23 -4.22 -13.26
N ASN A 141 -21.22 -4.12 -14.14
CA ASN A 141 -21.15 -4.71 -15.48
C ASN A 141 -20.03 -4.09 -16.33
N VAL A 142 -19.85 -2.76 -16.30
CA VAL A 142 -18.73 -2.11 -17.00
C VAL A 142 -17.39 -2.65 -16.51
N ILE A 143 -17.22 -2.80 -15.20
CA ILE A 143 -15.99 -3.36 -14.62
C ILE A 143 -15.80 -4.81 -15.06
N ALA A 144 -16.85 -5.64 -14.96
CA ALA A 144 -16.80 -7.05 -15.34
C ALA A 144 -16.39 -7.25 -16.82
N VAL A 145 -17.06 -6.56 -17.74
CA VAL A 145 -16.76 -6.67 -19.19
C VAL A 145 -15.35 -6.19 -19.51
N VAL A 146 -14.86 -5.14 -18.83
CA VAL A 146 -13.46 -4.73 -19.03
C VAL A 146 -12.53 -5.82 -18.50
N LEU A 147 -12.77 -6.38 -17.31
CA LEU A 147 -11.86 -7.38 -16.74
C LEU A 147 -11.90 -8.74 -17.44
N GLU A 148 -12.96 -9.07 -18.19
CA GLU A 148 -12.98 -10.22 -19.10
C GLU A 148 -11.89 -10.14 -20.17
N GLU A 149 -11.59 -8.93 -20.67
CA GLU A 149 -10.53 -8.67 -21.65
C GLU A 149 -9.12 -8.60 -21.00
N TYR A 150 -9.03 -8.42 -19.67
CA TYR A 150 -7.78 -8.20 -18.94
C TYR A 150 -7.68 -9.10 -17.70
N GLN A 151 -7.54 -10.40 -17.93
CA GLN A 151 -7.51 -11.44 -16.87
C GLN A 151 -6.33 -11.33 -15.88
N ASN A 152 -5.31 -10.55 -16.23
CA ASN A 152 -4.18 -10.22 -15.35
C ASN A 152 -4.55 -9.26 -14.21
N PHE A 153 -5.80 -8.81 -14.12
CA PHE A 153 -6.30 -7.91 -13.09
C PHE A 153 -7.45 -8.55 -12.34
N ARG A 154 -7.46 -8.33 -11.02
CA ARG A 154 -8.57 -8.72 -10.14
C ARG A 154 -9.26 -7.50 -9.56
N VAL A 155 -10.54 -7.65 -9.26
CA VAL A 155 -11.32 -6.68 -8.51
C VAL A 155 -11.49 -7.13 -7.07
N SER A 156 -11.35 -6.19 -6.15
CA SER A 156 -11.74 -6.33 -4.75
C SER A 156 -12.69 -5.19 -4.37
N THR A 157 -13.52 -5.41 -3.35
CA THR A 157 -14.54 -4.42 -2.95
C THR A 157 -14.19 -3.88 -1.58
N GLY A 158 -13.98 -2.56 -1.51
CA GLY A 158 -13.83 -1.81 -0.27
C GLY A 158 -15.10 -1.05 0.09
N LYS A 159 -15.02 -0.17 1.10
CA LYS A 159 -16.15 0.66 1.55
C LYS A 159 -16.54 1.68 0.47
N LYS A 160 -17.51 1.32 -0.38
CA LYS A 160 -18.01 2.14 -1.49
C LYS A 160 -16.98 2.41 -2.60
N VAL A 161 -16.05 1.48 -2.80
CA VAL A 161 -15.02 1.52 -3.85
C VAL A 161 -14.76 0.11 -4.40
N PHE A 162 -14.55 -0.01 -5.70
CA PHE A 162 -13.95 -1.20 -6.32
C PHE A 162 -12.47 -0.93 -6.56
N GLU A 163 -11.60 -1.79 -6.05
CA GLU A 163 -10.15 -1.71 -6.21
C GLU A 163 -9.71 -2.75 -7.23
N ILE A 164 -9.21 -2.28 -8.37
CA ILE A 164 -8.71 -3.10 -9.47
C ILE A 164 -7.19 -3.07 -9.42
N ARG A 165 -6.57 -4.26 -9.34
CA ARG A 165 -5.13 -4.40 -9.18
C ARG A 165 -4.60 -5.60 -9.96
N PRO A 166 -3.32 -5.61 -10.35
CA PRO A 166 -2.68 -6.79 -10.91
C PRO A 166 -2.92 -8.01 -10.03
N ASP A 167 -3.27 -9.14 -10.66
CA ASP A 167 -3.45 -10.41 -9.97
C ASP A 167 -2.10 -11.11 -9.78
N ILE A 168 -1.32 -10.52 -8.88
CA ILE A 168 -0.07 -11.11 -8.42
C ILE A 168 -0.24 -11.58 -6.97
N MET A 169 0.47 -12.66 -6.64
CA MET A 169 0.57 -13.20 -5.29
C MET A 169 1.46 -12.28 -4.44
N TRP A 170 0.93 -11.11 -4.06
CA TRP A 170 1.60 -10.12 -3.23
C TRP A 170 0.66 -9.58 -2.14
N ASN A 171 1.17 -9.46 -0.92
CA ASN A 171 0.46 -8.97 0.26
C ASN A 171 1.41 -8.25 1.23
N LYS A 172 0.90 -7.77 2.37
CA LYS A 172 1.71 -7.05 3.37
C LYS A 172 2.83 -7.91 3.97
N GLY A 173 2.63 -9.22 4.08
CA GLY A 173 3.66 -10.17 4.50
C GLY A 173 4.82 -10.24 3.50
N HIS A 174 4.54 -10.43 2.22
CA HIS A 174 5.58 -10.43 1.17
C HIS A 174 6.34 -9.10 1.13
N ALA A 175 5.66 -7.97 1.35
CA ALA A 175 6.33 -6.67 1.44
C ALA A 175 7.28 -6.61 2.64
N LEU A 176 6.86 -7.12 3.81
CA LEU A 176 7.69 -7.17 5.00
C LEU A 176 8.91 -8.09 4.83
N GLU A 177 8.72 -9.30 4.32
CA GLU A 177 9.80 -10.24 3.99
C GLU A 177 10.82 -9.59 3.05
N TYR A 178 10.34 -8.93 2.00
CA TYR A 178 11.18 -8.21 1.06
C TYR A 178 12.02 -7.12 1.76
N PHE A 179 11.44 -6.32 2.65
CA PHE A 179 12.20 -5.32 3.39
C PHE A 179 13.23 -5.96 4.32
N LEU A 180 12.87 -7.03 5.01
CA LEU A 180 13.82 -7.74 5.87
C LEU A 180 14.99 -8.28 5.05
N GLU A 181 14.75 -8.93 3.93
CA GLU A 181 15.82 -9.42 3.05
C GLU A 181 16.73 -8.29 2.55
N ASN A 182 16.15 -7.20 2.03
CA ASN A 182 16.93 -6.12 1.40
C ASN A 182 17.67 -5.23 2.39
N LEU A 183 17.18 -5.12 3.62
CA LEU A 183 17.92 -4.46 4.70
C LEU A 183 19.03 -5.36 5.29
N GLY A 184 19.23 -6.56 4.75
CA GLY A 184 20.23 -7.52 5.20
C GLY A 184 19.80 -8.33 6.43
N PHE A 185 18.49 -8.36 6.72
CA PHE A 185 17.90 -8.97 7.91
C PHE A 185 17.18 -10.31 7.65
N GLY A 186 17.07 -10.75 6.39
CA GLY A 186 16.24 -11.90 5.99
C GLY A 186 16.57 -13.26 6.63
N ASN A 187 17.70 -13.40 7.34
CA ASN A 187 18.09 -14.63 8.06
C ASN A 187 18.85 -14.35 9.37
N SER A 188 18.68 -13.17 9.97
CA SER A 188 19.45 -12.79 11.17
C SER A 188 18.63 -12.96 12.44
N ASP A 189 19.06 -13.87 13.31
CA ASP A 189 18.55 -13.99 14.70
C ASP A 189 18.82 -12.73 15.55
N ASP A 190 19.64 -11.82 15.02
CA ASP A 190 20.00 -10.55 15.63
C ASP A 190 18.99 -9.45 15.31
N VAL A 191 17.88 -9.73 14.61
CA VAL A 191 16.87 -8.74 14.26
C VAL A 191 15.53 -9.07 14.92
N LEU A 192 14.84 -8.03 15.38
CA LEU A 192 13.48 -8.11 15.92
C LEU A 192 12.57 -7.19 15.11
N PRO A 193 11.79 -7.73 14.15
CA PRO A 193 10.76 -6.96 13.47
C PRO A 193 9.60 -6.67 14.42
N ILE A 194 9.11 -5.45 14.40
CA ILE A 194 7.89 -5.03 15.09
C ILE A 194 6.91 -4.52 14.04
N TYR A 195 5.76 -5.18 13.90
CA TYR A 195 4.66 -4.72 13.04
C TYR A 195 3.51 -4.16 13.88
N ILE A 196 2.93 -3.04 13.44
CA ILE A 196 1.72 -2.46 14.05
C ILE A 196 0.71 -2.19 12.92
N GLY A 197 -0.49 -2.76 13.03
CA GLY A 197 -1.61 -2.58 12.09
C GLY A 197 -2.97 -2.91 12.73
N ASP A 198 -4.07 -2.54 12.08
CA ASP A 198 -5.44 -2.65 12.63
C ASP A 198 -6.40 -3.53 11.83
N ASP A 199 -6.10 -3.84 10.57
CA ASP A 199 -7.04 -4.46 9.63
C ASP A 199 -6.65 -5.89 9.26
N ARG A 200 -7.61 -6.62 8.68
CA ARG A 200 -7.45 -8.02 8.27
C ARG A 200 -6.28 -8.26 7.31
N THR A 201 -5.86 -7.25 6.56
CA THR A 201 -4.70 -7.37 5.67
C THR A 201 -3.37 -7.39 6.43
N ASP A 202 -3.33 -6.89 7.67
CA ASP A 202 -2.14 -6.90 8.52
C ASP A 202 -1.85 -8.29 9.08
N GLU A 203 -2.87 -9.16 9.12
CA GLU A 203 -2.72 -10.59 9.43
C GLU A 203 -1.76 -11.31 8.48
N ASP A 204 -1.54 -10.80 7.27
CA ASP A 204 -0.51 -11.34 6.38
C ASP A 204 0.90 -10.96 6.84
N ALA A 205 1.07 -9.78 7.44
CA ALA A 205 2.35 -9.36 8.02
C ALA A 205 2.63 -10.01 9.37
N PHE A 206 1.60 -10.27 10.19
CA PHE A 206 1.76 -10.94 11.49
C PHE A 206 2.18 -12.41 11.40
N LYS A 207 2.02 -13.05 10.23
CA LYS A 207 2.41 -14.46 10.00
C LYS A 207 3.88 -14.65 9.64
N VAL A 208 4.58 -13.57 9.29
CA VAL A 208 6.02 -13.55 8.99
C VAL A 208 6.81 -13.55 10.30
#